data_AF-A0A5J4QP40-F1
#
_entry.id   AF-A0A5J4QP40-F1
#
_cell.length_a   1.000
_cell.length_b   1.000
_cell.length_c   1.000
_cell.angle_alpha   90.00
_cell.angle_beta   90.00
_cell.angle_gamma   90.00
#
_symmetry.space_group_name_H-M   'P 1'
#
loop_
_entity.id
_entity.type
_entity.pdbx_description
1 polymer ?
#
loop_
_entity_poly.entity_id
_entity_poly.type
_entity_poly.pdbx_seq_one_letter_code
_entity_poly.pdbx_strand_id
1 'polypeptide(L)'
;MKYQELYNVLEGFHFELLDNPEFKEDSVREEIILPIIKGLGYSPNKPNQIIRSRKLLHPFVSIGSKRKEIFIIPDYLFEVDGKPTWILDAKAPSESIIKSIHVEQAYSYAIHSEVRVKYFALCNGKEFALYNIEKNDPILFFQMKAIPSYWDNLKYLLSPQNIIKNSAHILAKDWGLHLKRLGFDSFESLVFPNVPVMYIGQLHPDKFSLSGCLNDEGNRYVVTFDFGYDVFKQFVGKIPNNAIKILENRKPDSRGAVKFVDRMYFINIDCKIGKTLEENEDEIFLPLWINKLID
;
A
#
# COMPACT_ATOMS: atom_id res chain seq x y z
N MET A 1 -16.78 5.22 -20.30
CA MET A 1 -15.84 4.67 -19.31
C MET A 1 -16.51 4.61 -17.94
N LYS A 2 -16.74 3.41 -17.40
CA LYS A 2 -17.28 3.21 -16.05
C LYS A 2 -16.11 3.21 -15.05
N TYR A 3 -16.19 4.05 -14.01
CA TYR A 3 -15.15 4.15 -12.99
C TYR A 3 -15.76 4.40 -11.61
N GLN A 4 -14.96 4.16 -10.58
CA GLN A 4 -15.25 4.52 -9.20
C GLN A 4 -14.00 5.19 -8.61
N GLU A 5 -14.20 6.30 -7.89
CA GLU A 5 -13.14 6.96 -7.15
C GLU A 5 -12.76 6.14 -5.92
N LEU A 6 -11.46 6.08 -5.64
CA LEU A 6 -10.94 5.45 -4.44
C LEU A 6 -11.13 6.40 -3.26
N TYR A 7 -11.44 5.84 -2.10
CA TYR A 7 -11.52 6.62 -0.87
C TYR A 7 -10.19 7.33 -0.61
N ASN A 8 -10.25 8.66 -0.46
CA ASN A 8 -9.09 9.48 -0.13
C ASN A 8 -9.27 10.11 1.25
N VAL A 9 -8.49 9.66 2.23
CA VAL A 9 -8.51 10.24 3.58
C VAL A 9 -8.04 11.70 3.61
N LEU A 10 -7.32 12.13 2.58
CA LEU A 10 -6.83 13.51 2.39
C LEU A 10 -7.62 14.24 1.30
N GLU A 11 -8.88 13.87 1.09
CA GLU A 11 -9.76 14.59 0.17
C GLU A 11 -9.83 16.07 0.56
N GLY A 12 -9.59 16.96 -0.42
CA GLY A 12 -9.52 18.40 -0.22
C GLY A 12 -8.16 18.96 0.19
N PHE A 13 -7.15 18.12 0.48
CA PHE A 13 -5.79 18.62 0.75
C PHE A 13 -5.07 19.05 -0.54
N HIS A 14 -4.54 20.26 -0.55
CA HIS A 14 -3.78 20.82 -1.67
C HIS A 14 -2.27 20.53 -1.52
N PHE A 15 -1.76 19.56 -2.28
CA PHE A 15 -0.37 19.11 -2.16
C PHE A 15 0.67 20.18 -2.54
N GLU A 16 0.28 21.24 -3.26
CA GLU A 16 1.13 22.39 -3.58
C GLU A 16 1.58 23.15 -2.31
N LEU A 17 0.85 22.99 -1.19
CA LEU A 17 1.24 23.55 0.10
C LEU A 17 2.59 22.98 0.60
N LEU A 18 2.97 21.78 0.17
CA LEU A 18 4.25 21.15 0.56
C LEU A 18 5.48 21.82 -0.05
N ASP A 19 5.29 22.73 -1.01
CA ASP A 19 6.35 23.54 -1.61
C ASP A 19 6.50 24.90 -0.92
N ASN A 20 5.60 25.25 0.01
CA ASN A 20 5.72 26.44 0.84
C ASN A 20 6.78 26.22 1.95
N PRO A 21 7.84 27.05 2.05
CA PRO A 21 8.85 26.92 3.11
C PRO A 21 8.31 27.04 4.54
N GLU A 22 7.14 27.64 4.73
CA GLU A 22 6.47 27.75 6.03
C GLU A 22 5.60 26.53 6.37
N PHE A 23 5.38 25.60 5.43
CA PHE A 23 4.74 24.32 5.71
C PHE A 23 5.76 23.36 6.34
N LYS A 24 5.85 23.39 7.67
CA LYS A 24 6.85 22.68 8.46
C LYS A 24 6.27 21.41 9.09
N GLU A 25 7.04 20.75 9.94
CA GLU A 25 6.69 19.48 10.60
C GLU A 25 5.36 19.56 11.36
N ASP A 26 5.07 20.68 12.02
CA ASP A 26 3.78 20.94 12.68
C ASP A 26 2.60 20.92 11.71
N SER A 27 2.73 21.54 10.54
CA SER A 27 1.71 21.47 9.48
C SER A 27 1.53 20.05 8.94
N VAL A 28 2.61 19.28 8.76
CA VAL A 28 2.54 17.87 8.36
C VAL A 28 1.76 17.05 9.39
N ARG A 29 1.97 17.31 10.69
CA ARG A 29 1.27 16.61 11.77
C ARG A 29 -0.23 16.85 11.77
N GLU A 30 -0.66 18.09 11.57
CA GLU A 30 -2.07 18.46 11.69
C GLU A 30 -2.86 18.30 10.38
N GLU A 31 -2.29 18.66 9.24
CA GLU A 31 -3.01 18.66 7.95
C GLU A 31 -2.96 17.31 7.22
N ILE A 32 -2.01 16.44 7.55
CA ILE A 32 -1.79 15.17 6.83
C ILE A 32 -1.88 13.97 7.76
N ILE A 33 -1.02 13.92 8.78
CA ILE A 33 -0.95 12.75 9.68
C ILE A 33 -2.24 12.61 10.49
N LEU A 34 -2.77 13.70 11.03
CA LEU A 34 -3.96 13.64 11.88
C LEU A 34 -5.20 13.10 11.15
N PRO A 35 -5.55 13.53 9.92
CA PRO A 35 -6.59 12.88 9.12
C PRO A 35 -6.35 11.37 8.92
N ILE A 36 -5.12 10.97 8.59
CA ILE A 36 -4.77 9.55 8.35
C ILE A 36 -5.03 8.72 9.60
N ILE A 37 -4.50 9.13 10.76
CA ILE A 37 -4.60 8.32 11.98
C ILE A 37 -6.04 8.28 12.52
N LYS A 38 -6.82 9.35 12.32
CA LYS A 38 -8.27 9.34 12.59
C LYS A 38 -9.00 8.39 11.64
N GLY A 39 -8.68 8.42 10.35
CA GLY A 39 -9.25 7.51 9.35
C GLY A 39 -8.94 6.04 9.61
N LEU A 40 -7.78 5.75 10.23
CA LEU A 40 -7.42 4.40 10.69
C LEU A 40 -8.22 3.92 11.91
N GLY A 41 -8.95 4.82 12.58
CA GLY A 41 -9.80 4.51 13.74
C GLY A 41 -9.17 4.81 15.10
N TYR A 42 -8.11 5.62 15.14
CA TYR A 42 -7.53 6.13 16.39
C TYR A 42 -8.15 7.49 16.78
N SER A 43 -8.20 7.77 18.07
CA SER A 43 -8.71 9.03 18.62
C SER A 43 -7.92 9.45 19.86
N PRO A 44 -8.10 10.67 20.41
CA PRO A 44 -7.52 11.02 21.70
C PRO A 44 -8.04 10.16 22.87
N ASN A 45 -9.12 9.40 22.68
CA ASN A 45 -9.79 8.63 23.71
C ASN A 45 -9.54 7.12 23.55
N LYS A 46 -9.71 6.40 24.67
CA LYS A 46 -9.76 4.93 24.69
C LYS A 46 -10.97 4.39 23.91
N PRO A 47 -10.91 3.15 23.39
CA PRO A 47 -9.82 2.17 23.55
C PRO A 47 -8.66 2.35 22.57
N ASN A 48 -8.84 3.06 21.46
CA ASN A 48 -7.85 3.22 20.39
C ASN A 48 -7.26 4.63 20.47
N GLN A 49 -6.22 4.77 21.28
CA GLN A 49 -5.73 6.07 21.73
C GLN A 49 -4.53 6.58 20.91
N ILE A 50 -4.56 7.86 20.59
CA ILE A 50 -3.44 8.66 20.09
C ILE A 50 -2.78 9.32 21.31
N ILE A 51 -1.53 8.97 21.57
CA ILE A 51 -0.71 9.57 22.63
C ILE A 51 0.36 10.43 21.97
N ARG A 52 0.35 11.72 22.33
CA ARG A 52 1.35 12.71 21.90
C ARG A 52 2.28 13.03 23.06
N SER A 53 3.50 13.47 22.75
CA SER A 53 4.44 14.01 23.73
C SER A 53 4.80 13.06 24.89
N ARG A 54 4.73 11.74 24.67
CA ARG A 54 5.14 10.72 25.64
C ARG A 54 6.66 10.83 25.85
N LYS A 55 7.07 11.18 27.07
CA LYS A 55 8.50 11.19 27.43
C LYS A 55 8.95 9.77 27.71
N LEU A 56 9.89 9.27 26.90
CA LEU A 56 10.55 7.98 27.06
C LEU A 56 11.95 8.21 27.59
N LEU A 57 12.32 7.59 28.71
CA LEU A 57 13.63 7.82 29.31
C LEU A 57 14.73 7.10 28.51
N HIS A 58 15.60 7.84 27.84
CA HIS A 58 16.69 7.28 27.07
C HIS A 58 17.53 6.32 27.93
N PRO A 59 17.76 5.08 27.49
CA PRO A 59 18.54 4.12 28.25
C PRO A 59 19.98 4.64 28.40
N PHE A 60 20.38 4.89 29.65
CA PHE A 60 21.75 5.13 30.13
C PHE A 60 22.56 6.23 29.42
N VAL A 61 22.36 7.49 29.84
CA VAL A 61 23.37 8.54 29.62
C VAL A 61 23.97 8.98 30.96
N SER A 62 25.18 8.48 31.23
CA SER A 62 26.01 8.91 32.35
C SER A 62 27.15 9.76 31.82
N ILE A 63 27.30 10.98 32.33
CA ILE A 63 28.46 11.83 32.06
C ILE A 63 29.28 11.88 33.35
N GLY A 64 30.36 11.09 33.40
CA GLY A 64 31.10 10.84 34.65
C GLY A 64 30.24 10.10 35.68
N SER A 65 30.22 10.57 36.92
CA SER A 65 29.43 9.99 38.03
C SER A 65 27.99 10.51 38.12
N LYS A 66 27.59 11.47 37.26
CA LYS A 66 26.24 12.03 37.26
C LYS A 66 25.40 11.37 36.17
N ARG A 67 24.30 10.73 36.60
CA ARG A 67 23.24 10.26 35.71
C ARG A 67 22.40 11.45 35.28
N LYS A 68 22.26 11.69 33.97
CA LYS A 68 21.36 12.71 33.43
C LYS A 68 20.17 12.02 32.80
N GLU A 69 18.97 12.44 33.19
CA GLU A 69 17.75 11.99 32.53
C GLU A 69 17.63 12.71 31.19
N ILE A 70 17.72 11.95 30.10
CA ILE A 70 17.48 12.42 28.74
C ILE A 70 16.21 11.74 28.28
N PHE A 71 15.25 12.52 27.81
CA PHE A 71 14.01 11.98 27.27
C PHE A 71 14.04 12.04 25.76
N ILE A 72 13.53 10.99 25.15
CA ILE A 72 13.16 10.97 23.74
C ILE A 72 11.64 10.97 23.62
N ILE A 73 11.12 11.64 22.61
CA ILE A 73 9.69 11.93 22.51
C ILE A 73 9.25 11.64 21.06
N PRO A 74 8.53 10.54 20.79
CA PRO A 74 7.88 10.36 19.50
C PRO A 74 6.75 11.39 19.33
N ASP A 75 6.50 11.81 18.09
CA ASP A 75 5.32 12.63 17.79
C ASP A 75 4.02 11.91 18.15
N TYR A 76 3.93 10.64 17.79
CA TYR A 76 2.77 9.80 18.02
C TYR A 76 3.15 8.41 18.52
N LEU A 77 2.50 8.00 19.61
CA LEU A 77 2.43 6.64 20.11
C LEU A 77 0.96 6.21 20.09
N PHE A 78 0.69 5.03 19.52
CA PHE A 78 -0.67 4.50 19.42
C PHE A 78 -0.88 3.37 20.42
N GLU A 79 -1.98 3.43 21.15
CA GLU A 79 -2.43 2.36 22.03
C GLU A 79 -3.75 1.76 21.57
N VAL A 80 -3.90 0.45 21.79
CA VAL A 80 -5.18 -0.24 21.68
C VAL A 80 -5.40 -1.01 22.96
N ASP A 81 -6.55 -0.81 23.60
CA ASP A 81 -6.89 -1.38 24.91
C ASP A 81 -5.81 -1.13 25.98
N GLY A 82 -5.20 0.07 25.94
CA GLY A 82 -4.16 0.50 26.88
C GLY A 82 -2.79 -0.16 26.67
N LYS A 83 -2.55 -0.78 25.51
CA LYS A 83 -1.25 -1.37 25.14
C LYS A 83 -0.66 -0.65 23.93
N PRO A 84 0.63 -0.25 23.97
CA PRO A 84 1.36 0.24 22.80
C PRO A 84 1.25 -0.71 21.60
N THR A 85 1.04 -0.16 20.40
CA THR A 85 0.87 -0.95 19.16
C THR A 85 1.82 -0.55 18.04
N TRP A 86 2.02 0.75 17.83
CA TRP A 86 3.01 1.30 16.89
C TRP A 86 3.31 2.77 17.21
N ILE A 87 4.33 3.32 16.56
CA ILE A 87 4.70 4.74 16.67
C ILE A 87 4.80 5.39 15.28
N LEU A 88 4.63 6.71 15.21
CA LEU A 88 4.83 7.51 14.01
C LEU A 88 5.57 8.78 14.35
N ASP A 89 6.61 9.08 13.57
CA ASP A 89 7.37 10.33 13.67
C ASP A 89 7.15 11.20 12.43
N ALA A 90 6.86 12.48 12.63
CA ALA A 90 6.69 13.43 11.54
C ALA A 90 8.03 14.08 11.21
N LYS A 91 8.14 14.56 9.97
CA LYS A 91 9.28 15.37 9.51
C LYS A 91 8.79 16.53 8.66
N ALA A 92 9.64 17.53 8.48
CA ALA A 92 9.35 18.59 7.52
C ALA A 92 9.41 18.04 6.07
N PRO A 93 8.66 18.63 5.11
CA PRO A 93 8.65 18.17 3.71
C PRO A 93 10.01 18.20 3.00
N SER A 94 11.00 18.90 3.56
CA SER A 94 12.37 18.96 3.06
C SER A 94 13.27 17.82 3.55
N GLU A 95 12.85 17.04 4.53
CA GLU A 95 13.66 15.98 5.14
C GLU A 95 13.41 14.61 4.50
N SER A 96 14.47 13.80 4.35
CA SER A 96 14.36 12.43 3.85
C SER A 96 13.89 11.49 4.96
N ILE A 97 12.88 10.67 4.68
CA ILE A 97 12.34 9.68 5.63
C ILE A 97 12.78 8.24 5.33
N ILE A 98 13.62 8.05 4.32
CA ILE A 98 14.23 6.77 3.95
C ILE A 98 15.74 6.87 4.02
N LYS A 99 16.40 5.79 4.48
CA LYS A 99 17.87 5.69 4.59
C LYS A 99 18.50 6.95 5.23
N SER A 100 17.85 7.46 6.28
CA SER A 100 18.23 8.69 6.99
C SER A 100 18.33 8.44 8.48
N ILE A 101 18.97 9.37 9.20
CA ILE A 101 19.09 9.34 10.66
C ILE A 101 17.72 9.33 11.38
N HIS A 102 16.68 9.84 10.73
CA HIS A 102 15.33 9.83 11.27
C HIS A 102 14.76 8.40 11.38
N VAL A 103 15.18 7.48 10.50
CA VAL A 103 14.79 6.06 10.59
C VAL A 103 15.34 5.46 11.88
N GLU A 104 16.61 5.71 12.21
CA GLU A 104 17.24 5.25 13.46
C GLU A 104 16.55 5.85 14.69
N GLN A 105 16.19 7.13 14.61
CA GLN A 105 15.44 7.82 15.67
C GLN A 105 14.08 7.17 15.91
N ALA A 106 13.25 7.00 14.89
CA ALA A 106 11.94 6.36 15.01
C ALA A 106 12.06 4.89 15.45
N TYR A 107 13.04 4.15 14.92
CA TYR A 107 13.35 2.79 15.35
C TYR A 107 13.64 2.73 16.85
N SER A 108 14.45 3.65 17.38
CA SER A 108 14.77 3.72 18.81
C SER A 108 13.53 3.87 19.71
N TYR A 109 12.50 4.58 19.23
CA TYR A 109 11.22 4.72 19.94
C TYR A 109 10.46 3.40 19.95
N ALA A 110 10.44 2.70 18.82
CA ALA A 110 9.72 1.44 18.65
C ALA A 110 10.26 0.35 19.59
N ILE A 111 11.58 0.23 19.70
CA ILE A 111 12.24 -0.78 20.54
C ILE A 111 12.41 -0.35 22.00
N HIS A 112 12.03 0.87 22.34
CA HIS A 112 12.18 1.41 23.70
C HIS A 112 11.49 0.49 24.72
N SER A 113 12.10 0.33 25.91
CA SER A 113 11.65 -0.64 26.92
C SER A 113 10.20 -0.44 27.38
N GLU A 114 9.73 0.80 27.38
CA GLU A 114 8.35 1.20 27.72
C GLU A 114 7.34 1.05 26.55
N VAL A 115 7.81 0.90 25.31
CA VAL A 115 6.98 0.88 24.09
C VAL A 115 6.93 -0.52 23.48
N ARG A 116 8.07 -1.07 23.05
CA ARG A 116 8.25 -2.42 22.49
C ARG A 116 7.19 -2.81 21.45
N VAL A 117 7.14 -2.06 20.35
CA VAL A 117 6.18 -2.29 19.25
C VAL A 117 6.88 -2.80 18.00
N LYS A 118 6.14 -3.54 17.16
CA LYS A 118 6.68 -4.12 15.92
C LYS A 118 6.83 -3.13 14.79
N TYR A 119 5.97 -2.11 14.77
CA TYR A 119 5.86 -1.18 13.67
C TYR A 119 6.21 0.24 14.07
N PHE A 120 6.93 0.93 13.19
CA PHE A 120 7.13 2.36 13.26
C PHE A 120 7.03 2.98 11.88
N ALA A 121 6.56 4.23 11.83
CA ALA A 121 6.39 4.94 10.58
C ALA A 121 7.05 6.32 10.62
N LEU A 122 7.41 6.81 9.43
CA LEU A 122 7.81 8.18 9.19
C LEU A 122 6.93 8.81 8.12
N CYS A 123 6.64 10.10 8.28
CA CYS A 123 5.87 10.87 7.30
C CYS A 123 6.39 12.31 7.24
N ASN A 124 6.83 12.74 6.05
CA ASN A 124 7.22 14.13 5.78
C ASN A 124 6.14 14.92 4.99
N GLY A 125 4.95 14.33 4.82
CA GLY A 125 3.86 14.90 4.04
C GLY A 125 3.96 14.65 2.53
N LYS A 126 5.17 14.49 1.99
CA LYS A 126 5.39 14.05 0.59
C LYS A 126 5.34 12.54 0.46
N GLU A 127 5.85 11.83 1.45
CA GLU A 127 6.04 10.39 1.45
C GLU A 127 5.61 9.81 2.80
N PHE A 128 5.23 8.54 2.77
CA PHE A 128 4.96 7.74 3.96
C PHE A 128 5.79 6.46 3.89
N ALA A 129 6.48 6.14 4.98
CA ALA A 129 7.28 4.93 5.11
C ALA A 129 6.91 4.19 6.39
N LEU A 130 6.52 2.92 6.27
CA LEU A 130 6.24 2.02 7.39
C LEU A 130 7.29 0.92 7.45
N TYR A 131 7.81 0.69 8.64
CA TYR A 131 8.85 -0.31 8.91
C TYR A 131 8.36 -1.33 9.92
N ASN A 132 8.89 -2.55 9.79
CA ASN A 132 8.90 -3.53 10.85
C ASN A 132 10.30 -3.52 11.49
N ILE A 133 10.40 -3.55 12.82
CA ILE A 133 11.68 -3.56 13.55
C ILE A 133 12.63 -4.70 13.15
N GLU A 134 12.12 -5.77 12.53
CA GLU A 134 12.90 -6.92 12.06
C GLU A 134 13.48 -6.71 10.66
N LYS A 135 13.16 -5.61 9.96
CA LYS A 135 13.59 -5.33 8.59
C LYS A 135 14.26 -3.96 8.48
N ASN A 136 15.29 -3.87 7.63
CA ASN A 136 15.98 -2.62 7.35
C ASN A 136 15.21 -1.73 6.37
N ASP A 137 14.56 -2.35 5.37
CA ASP A 137 13.78 -1.65 4.36
C ASP A 137 12.30 -1.51 4.77
N PRO A 138 11.61 -0.45 4.32
CA PRO A 138 10.21 -0.25 4.65
C PRO A 138 9.35 -1.38 4.08
N ILE A 139 8.39 -1.86 4.87
CA ILE A 139 7.38 -2.83 4.43
C ILE A 139 6.26 -2.18 3.61
N LEU A 140 6.12 -0.86 3.71
CA LEU A 140 5.22 -0.06 2.89
C LEU A 140 5.84 1.32 2.67
N PHE A 141 5.98 1.73 1.41
CA PHE A 141 6.50 3.05 1.05
C PHE A 141 5.75 3.60 -0.15
N PHE A 142 5.26 4.84 -0.06
CA PHE A 142 4.54 5.49 -1.15
C PHE A 142 4.60 7.03 -1.07
N GLN A 143 4.46 7.67 -2.23
CA GLN A 143 4.19 9.10 -2.34
C GLN A 143 2.79 9.39 -1.78
N MET A 144 2.63 10.40 -0.95
CA MET A 144 1.39 10.69 -0.22
C MET A 144 0.19 10.90 -1.15
N LYS A 145 0.40 11.44 -2.36
CA LYS A 145 -0.63 11.54 -3.41
C LYS A 145 -1.25 10.20 -3.81
N ALA A 146 -0.52 9.10 -3.63
CA ALA A 146 -0.98 7.75 -3.93
C ALA A 146 -1.72 7.08 -2.77
N ILE A 147 -1.93 7.77 -1.63
CA ILE A 147 -2.60 7.20 -0.45
C ILE A 147 -3.93 6.49 -0.74
N PRO A 148 -4.80 6.92 -1.69
CA PRO A 148 -6.04 6.20 -1.95
C PRO A 148 -5.80 4.75 -2.40
N SER A 149 -4.74 4.52 -3.19
CA SER A 149 -4.33 3.19 -3.65
C SER A 149 -3.63 2.33 -2.59
N TYR A 150 -3.22 2.91 -1.46
CA TYR A 150 -2.55 2.23 -0.34
C TYR A 150 -3.40 2.21 0.93
N TRP A 151 -4.59 2.80 0.92
CA TRP A 151 -5.43 2.96 2.10
C TRP A 151 -5.83 1.62 2.71
N ASP A 152 -6.16 0.63 1.89
CA ASP A 152 -6.48 -0.71 2.36
C ASP A 152 -5.26 -1.43 2.95
N ASN A 153 -4.05 -1.23 2.41
CA ASN A 153 -2.82 -1.74 3.01
C ASN A 153 -2.57 -1.11 4.39
N LEU A 154 -2.77 0.21 4.53
CA LEU A 154 -2.64 0.90 5.81
C LEU A 154 -3.66 0.39 6.83
N LYS A 155 -4.93 0.26 6.46
CA LYS A 155 -5.97 -0.30 7.36
C LYS A 155 -5.65 -1.74 7.74
N TYR A 156 -5.18 -2.55 6.80
CA TYR A 156 -4.81 -3.93 7.06
C TYR A 156 -3.67 -4.02 8.10
N LEU A 157 -2.63 -3.19 7.96
CA LEU A 157 -1.46 -3.22 8.83
C LEU A 157 -1.67 -2.50 10.18
N LEU A 158 -2.34 -1.35 10.17
CA LEU A 158 -2.29 -0.37 11.26
C LEU A 158 -3.63 -0.12 11.93
N SER A 159 -4.77 -0.59 11.40
CA SER A 159 -6.04 -0.38 12.10
C SER A 159 -6.06 -1.12 13.44
N PRO A 160 -6.72 -0.57 14.47
CA PRO A 160 -6.76 -1.16 15.81
C PRO A 160 -7.19 -2.64 15.83
N GLN A 161 -8.11 -3.02 14.95
CA GLN A 161 -8.65 -4.39 14.87
C GLN A 161 -7.67 -5.40 14.28
N ASN A 162 -6.70 -4.93 13.48
CA ASN A 162 -5.77 -5.80 12.77
C ASN A 162 -4.37 -5.77 13.37
N ILE A 163 -3.91 -4.63 13.91
CA ILE A 163 -2.55 -4.52 14.45
C ILE A 163 -2.29 -5.43 15.66
N ILE A 164 -3.34 -5.75 16.42
CA ILE A 164 -3.27 -6.73 17.53
C ILE A 164 -3.24 -8.17 16.99
N LYS A 165 -3.85 -8.42 15.83
CA LYS A 165 -3.85 -9.74 15.21
C LYS A 165 -2.46 -9.95 14.64
N ASN A 166 -1.71 -10.82 15.30
CA ASN A 166 -0.39 -11.26 14.88
C ASN A 166 -0.50 -12.23 13.67
N SER A 167 -1.34 -11.92 12.70
CA SER A 167 -1.54 -12.73 11.51
C SER A 167 -0.40 -12.46 10.56
N ALA A 168 0.32 -13.52 10.18
CA ALA A 168 1.23 -13.48 9.04
C ALA A 168 0.48 -12.89 7.83
N HIS A 169 1.21 -12.18 6.96
CA HIS A 169 0.70 -11.80 5.65
C HIS A 169 0.38 -13.08 4.88
N ILE A 170 -0.88 -13.52 4.92
CA ILE A 170 -1.34 -14.66 4.13
C ILE A 170 -1.66 -14.11 2.74
N LEU A 171 -0.81 -14.46 1.77
CA LEU A 171 -1.09 -14.19 0.37
C LEU A 171 -2.42 -14.83 -0.02
N ALA A 172 -3.20 -14.09 -0.81
CA ALA A 172 -4.42 -14.66 -1.40
C ALA A 172 -4.04 -15.79 -2.36
N LYS A 173 -4.89 -16.79 -2.47
CA LYS A 173 -4.64 -17.94 -3.36
C LYS A 173 -4.74 -17.50 -4.83
N ASP A 174 -3.98 -18.10 -5.73
CA ASP A 174 -4.14 -17.89 -7.17
C ASP A 174 -5.39 -18.60 -7.71
N TRP A 175 -6.20 -17.87 -8.47
CA TRP A 175 -7.45 -18.38 -9.04
C TRP A 175 -7.22 -19.36 -10.18
N GLY A 176 -6.24 -19.12 -11.06
CA GLY A 176 -5.98 -20.02 -12.19
C GLY A 176 -5.54 -21.41 -11.73
N LEU A 177 -4.65 -21.46 -10.74
CA LEU A 177 -4.25 -22.71 -10.07
C LEU A 177 -5.42 -23.39 -9.35
N HIS A 178 -6.29 -22.60 -8.73
CA HIS A 178 -7.48 -23.15 -8.09
C HIS A 178 -8.41 -23.82 -9.11
N LEU A 179 -8.72 -23.15 -10.22
CA LEU A 179 -9.51 -23.72 -11.33
C LEU A 179 -8.89 -25.03 -11.84
N LYS A 180 -7.57 -25.04 -12.07
CA LYS A 180 -6.87 -26.24 -12.52
C LYS A 180 -6.98 -27.40 -11.52
N ARG A 181 -6.91 -27.11 -10.21
CA ARG A 181 -7.09 -28.10 -9.14
C ARG A 181 -8.51 -28.67 -9.06
N LEU A 182 -9.51 -27.89 -9.45
CA LEU A 182 -10.90 -28.34 -9.57
C LEU A 182 -11.17 -29.15 -10.85
N GLY A 183 -10.17 -29.31 -11.73
CA GLY A 183 -10.29 -30.03 -12.99
C GLY A 183 -10.68 -29.15 -14.19
N PHE A 184 -10.71 -27.82 -14.04
CA PHE A 184 -10.86 -26.89 -15.17
C PHE A 184 -9.50 -26.65 -15.84
N ASP A 185 -8.91 -27.71 -16.37
CA ASP A 185 -7.63 -27.69 -17.08
C ASP A 185 -7.74 -27.14 -18.52
N SER A 186 -8.96 -27.03 -19.05
CA SER A 186 -9.28 -26.39 -20.31
C SER A 186 -10.70 -25.82 -20.32
N PHE A 187 -10.83 -24.60 -20.82
CA PHE A 187 -12.12 -23.99 -21.18
C PHE A 187 -11.86 -22.89 -22.21
N GLU A 188 -12.79 -22.69 -23.14
CA GLU A 188 -12.65 -21.66 -24.19
C GLU A 188 -13.13 -20.28 -23.73
N SER A 189 -14.05 -20.23 -22.76
CA SER A 189 -14.65 -18.99 -22.28
C SER A 189 -15.06 -19.10 -20.82
N LEU A 190 -14.66 -18.08 -20.05
CA LEU A 190 -15.09 -17.78 -18.70
C LEU A 190 -15.20 -16.27 -18.57
N VAL A 191 -16.39 -15.80 -18.17
CA VAL A 191 -16.69 -14.37 -18.11
C VAL A 191 -16.56 -13.83 -16.70
N PHE A 192 -15.78 -12.75 -16.56
CA PHE A 192 -15.65 -11.96 -15.34
C PHE A 192 -16.30 -10.60 -15.55
N PRO A 193 -17.49 -10.35 -14.97
CA PRO A 193 -18.14 -9.05 -15.05
C PRO A 193 -17.51 -8.05 -14.07
N ASN A 194 -17.46 -6.76 -14.44
CA ASN A 194 -17.02 -5.65 -13.61
C ASN A 194 -15.65 -5.88 -12.93
N VAL A 195 -14.66 -6.37 -13.66
CA VAL A 195 -13.29 -6.49 -13.16
C VAL A 195 -12.72 -5.09 -12.93
N PRO A 196 -12.28 -4.75 -11.71
CA PRO A 196 -11.64 -3.48 -11.43
C PRO A 196 -10.22 -3.47 -11.98
N VAL A 197 -9.90 -2.45 -12.76
CA VAL A 197 -8.59 -2.19 -13.35
C VAL A 197 -7.97 -1.02 -12.61
N MET A 198 -6.97 -1.34 -11.79
CA MET A 198 -6.14 -0.36 -11.06
C MET A 198 -4.71 -0.32 -11.59
N TYR A 199 -4.30 -1.33 -12.34
CA TYR A 199 -2.95 -1.46 -12.87
C TYR A 199 -2.96 -2.23 -14.18
N ILE A 200 -2.13 -1.81 -15.13
CA ILE A 200 -1.78 -2.59 -16.34
C ILE A 200 -0.28 -2.50 -16.54
N GLY A 201 0.39 -3.64 -16.70
CA GLY A 201 1.81 -3.73 -16.99
C GLY A 201 2.09 -4.36 -18.34
N GLN A 202 3.13 -3.90 -19.03
CA GLN A 202 3.70 -4.60 -20.18
C GLN A 202 4.64 -5.72 -19.70
N LEU A 203 4.46 -6.94 -20.21
CA LEU A 203 5.38 -8.06 -20.01
C LEU A 203 6.34 -8.21 -21.20
N HIS A 204 5.85 -7.94 -22.41
CA HIS A 204 6.56 -7.96 -23.68
C HIS A 204 5.96 -6.87 -24.59
N PRO A 205 6.65 -6.41 -25.66
CA PRO A 205 6.04 -5.53 -26.67
C PRO A 205 4.62 -5.90 -27.15
N ASP A 206 4.23 -7.17 -27.10
CA ASP A 206 2.91 -7.65 -27.53
C ASP A 206 2.14 -8.39 -26.43
N LYS A 207 2.60 -8.34 -25.17
CA LYS A 207 1.98 -9.04 -24.03
C LYS A 207 1.83 -8.09 -22.85
N PHE A 208 0.61 -8.03 -22.31
CA PHE A 208 0.23 -7.19 -21.18
C PHE A 208 -0.37 -8.04 -20.07
N SER A 209 -0.43 -7.49 -18.87
CA SER A 209 -1.04 -8.15 -17.72
C SER A 209 -1.75 -7.15 -16.82
N LEU A 210 -2.84 -7.61 -16.20
CA LEU A 210 -3.53 -6.93 -15.11
C LEU A 210 -3.99 -7.98 -14.09
N SER A 211 -4.33 -7.54 -12.88
CA SER A 211 -4.82 -8.44 -11.83
C SER A 211 -6.16 -7.96 -11.27
N GLY A 212 -6.97 -8.92 -10.83
CA GLY A 212 -8.20 -8.72 -10.11
C GLY A 212 -8.21 -9.51 -8.79
N CYS A 213 -9.25 -9.31 -8.00
CA CYS A 213 -9.52 -10.10 -6.80
C CYS A 213 -10.96 -10.59 -6.85
N LEU A 214 -11.20 -11.79 -6.33
CA LEU A 214 -12.54 -12.33 -6.14
C LEU A 214 -12.63 -13.13 -4.85
N ASN A 215 -13.85 -13.28 -4.34
CA ASN A 215 -14.15 -14.15 -3.22
C ASN A 215 -15.00 -15.30 -3.71
N ASP A 216 -14.63 -16.53 -3.34
CA ASP A 216 -15.37 -17.74 -3.66
C ASP A 216 -15.37 -18.68 -2.44
N GLU A 217 -16.56 -19.14 -2.05
CA GLU A 217 -16.79 -19.97 -0.84
C GLU A 217 -16.04 -19.49 0.42
N GLY A 218 -16.01 -18.17 0.65
CA GLY A 218 -15.33 -17.57 1.80
C GLY A 218 -13.81 -17.49 1.70
N ASN A 219 -13.21 -17.93 0.59
CA ASN A 219 -11.79 -17.76 0.28
C ASN A 219 -11.59 -16.53 -0.61
N ARG A 220 -10.52 -15.77 -0.35
CA ARG A 220 -10.07 -14.69 -1.23
C ARG A 220 -9.05 -15.24 -2.23
N TYR A 221 -9.25 -14.91 -3.50
CA TYR A 221 -8.34 -15.24 -4.58
C TYR A 221 -7.85 -13.98 -5.30
N VAL A 222 -6.64 -14.06 -5.82
CA VAL A 222 -6.11 -13.14 -6.83
C VAL A 222 -6.20 -13.86 -8.18
N VAL A 223 -6.58 -13.10 -9.20
CA VAL A 223 -6.61 -13.59 -10.59
C VAL A 223 -5.73 -12.68 -11.43
N THR A 224 -4.82 -13.28 -12.20
CA THR A 224 -3.99 -12.56 -13.17
C THR A 224 -4.55 -12.79 -14.57
N PHE A 225 -4.66 -11.72 -15.35
CA PHE A 225 -5.15 -11.75 -16.72
C PHE A 225 -4.07 -11.25 -17.67
N ASP A 226 -3.54 -12.16 -18.47
CA ASP A 226 -2.61 -11.85 -19.55
C ASP A 226 -3.36 -11.66 -20.87
N PHE A 227 -2.84 -10.79 -21.72
CA PHE A 227 -3.48 -10.51 -23.00
C PHE A 227 -2.53 -9.95 -24.06
N GLY A 228 -2.90 -10.19 -25.31
CA GLY A 228 -2.17 -9.71 -26.48
C GLY A 228 -2.56 -8.30 -26.91
N TYR A 229 -1.81 -7.74 -27.86
CA TYR A 229 -2.03 -6.40 -28.41
C TYR A 229 -3.44 -6.19 -29.02
N ASP A 230 -4.06 -7.24 -29.57
CA ASP A 230 -5.42 -7.13 -30.11
C ASP A 230 -6.48 -6.85 -29.05
N VAL A 231 -6.32 -7.42 -27.86
CA VAL A 231 -7.17 -7.12 -26.70
C VAL A 231 -6.82 -5.76 -26.13
N PHE A 232 -5.53 -5.39 -26.09
CA PHE A 232 -5.10 -4.07 -25.63
C PHE A 232 -5.80 -2.93 -26.41
N LYS A 233 -5.96 -3.05 -27.73
CA LYS A 233 -6.72 -2.07 -28.53
C LYS A 233 -8.17 -1.87 -28.06
N GLN A 234 -8.77 -2.86 -27.42
CA GLN A 234 -10.14 -2.78 -26.90
C GLN A 234 -10.25 -1.96 -25.60
N PHE A 235 -9.12 -1.63 -24.96
CA PHE A 235 -9.10 -0.74 -23.78
C PHE A 235 -9.31 0.74 -24.15
N VAL A 236 -9.19 1.11 -25.43
CA VAL A 236 -9.45 2.48 -25.89
C VAL A 236 -10.88 2.87 -25.55
N GLY A 237 -11.06 3.98 -24.85
CA GLY A 237 -12.37 4.45 -24.35
C GLY A 237 -12.89 3.74 -23.08
N LYS A 238 -12.19 2.69 -22.61
CA LYS A 238 -12.46 2.00 -21.34
C LYS A 238 -11.52 2.40 -20.21
N ILE A 239 -10.34 2.96 -20.54
CA ILE A 239 -9.39 3.59 -19.61
C ILE A 239 -8.91 4.94 -20.17
N PRO A 240 -8.23 5.80 -19.38
CA PRO A 240 -7.73 7.10 -19.82
C PRO A 240 -6.78 7.04 -21.02
N ASN A 241 -6.90 8.02 -21.92
CA ASN A 241 -6.07 8.08 -23.13
C ASN A 241 -4.58 8.25 -22.83
N ASN A 242 -4.20 8.90 -21.73
CA ASN A 242 -2.80 8.99 -21.32
C ASN A 242 -2.24 7.60 -20.94
N ALA A 243 -3.04 6.74 -20.30
CA ALA A 243 -2.65 5.37 -20.01
C ALA A 243 -2.42 4.56 -21.29
N ILE A 244 -3.32 4.70 -22.27
CA ILE A 244 -3.17 4.08 -23.60
C ILE A 244 -1.85 4.52 -24.24
N LYS A 245 -1.56 5.83 -24.27
CA LYS A 245 -0.31 6.37 -24.86
C LYS A 245 0.95 5.81 -24.19
N ILE A 246 0.94 5.66 -22.86
CA ILE A 246 2.07 5.07 -22.12
C ILE A 246 2.26 3.61 -22.53
N LEU A 247 1.18 2.84 -22.58
CA LEU A 247 1.18 1.40 -22.89
C LEU A 247 1.34 1.10 -24.39
N GLU A 248 1.14 2.08 -25.28
CA GLU A 248 1.43 1.97 -26.72
C GLU A 248 2.94 2.05 -27.02
N ASN A 249 3.73 2.60 -26.11
CA ASN A 249 5.18 2.63 -26.26
C ASN A 249 5.77 1.24 -25.97
N ARG A 250 6.00 0.45 -27.02
CA ARG A 250 6.30 -1.00 -26.96
C ARG A 250 7.76 -1.29 -27.38
N LYS A 251 8.73 -0.64 -26.74
CA LYS A 251 10.15 -0.87 -27.05
C LYS A 251 10.67 -2.17 -26.42
N PRO A 252 11.53 -2.95 -27.10
CA PRO A 252 12.09 -4.18 -26.55
C PRO A 252 12.82 -4.02 -25.21
N ASP A 253 13.49 -2.88 -25.01
CA ASP A 253 14.35 -2.62 -23.84
C ASP A 253 13.64 -1.89 -22.69
N SER A 254 12.34 -1.61 -22.83
CA SER A 254 11.57 -0.93 -21.78
C SER A 254 10.22 -1.60 -21.57
N ARG A 255 9.71 -1.51 -20.34
CA ARG A 255 8.33 -1.91 -20.02
C ARG A 255 7.59 -0.70 -19.46
N GLY A 256 6.48 -0.37 -20.08
CA GLY A 256 5.52 0.59 -19.57
C GLY A 256 4.57 -0.08 -18.58
N ALA A 257 4.22 0.65 -17.54
CA ALA A 257 3.18 0.26 -16.62
C ALA A 257 2.36 1.49 -16.23
N VAL A 258 1.08 1.30 -15.97
CA VAL A 258 0.18 2.35 -15.53
C VAL A 258 -0.51 1.89 -14.25
N LYS A 259 -0.47 2.72 -13.22
CA LYS A 259 -1.24 2.56 -11.99
C LYS A 259 -2.24 3.71 -11.89
N PHE A 260 -3.50 3.40 -11.66
CA PHE A 260 -4.56 4.38 -11.40
C PHE A 260 -4.64 4.61 -9.89
N VAL A 261 -4.20 5.78 -9.43
CA VAL A 261 -3.94 6.05 -8.01
C VAL A 261 -5.16 6.56 -7.24
N ASP A 262 -6.13 7.15 -7.93
CA ASP A 262 -7.29 7.86 -7.37
C ASP A 262 -8.63 7.23 -7.76
N ARG A 263 -8.62 6.27 -8.70
CA ARG A 263 -9.82 5.65 -9.26
C ARG A 263 -9.52 4.27 -9.80
N MET A 264 -10.56 3.46 -9.93
CA MET A 264 -10.53 2.18 -10.62
C MET A 264 -11.52 2.18 -11.78
N TYR A 265 -11.15 1.51 -12.88
CA TYR A 265 -11.98 1.37 -14.06
C TYR A 265 -12.60 -0.01 -14.13
N PHE A 266 -13.80 -0.15 -14.66
CA PHE A 266 -14.47 -1.45 -14.73
C PHE A 266 -14.58 -1.94 -16.17
N ILE A 267 -14.18 -3.19 -16.38
CA ILE A 267 -14.30 -3.90 -17.66
C ILE A 267 -14.94 -5.26 -17.45
N ASN A 268 -15.62 -5.77 -18.48
CA ASN A 268 -16.06 -7.16 -18.51
C ASN A 268 -15.04 -7.96 -19.35
N ILE A 269 -14.58 -9.09 -18.83
CA ILE A 269 -13.51 -9.89 -19.44
C ILE A 269 -14.09 -11.25 -19.83
N ASP A 270 -13.87 -11.67 -21.08
CA ASP A 270 -13.98 -13.08 -21.49
C ASP A 270 -12.56 -13.65 -21.62
N CYS A 271 -12.30 -14.77 -20.96
CA CYS A 271 -10.98 -15.36 -20.90
C CYS A 271 -11.01 -16.89 -20.95
N LYS A 272 -9.83 -17.47 -21.13
CA LYS A 272 -9.56 -18.91 -21.04
C LYS A 272 -8.44 -19.19 -20.05
N ILE A 273 -8.27 -20.45 -19.68
CA ILE A 273 -7.14 -20.87 -18.86
C ILE A 273 -5.82 -20.61 -19.61
N GLY A 274 -4.82 -20.05 -18.92
CA GLY A 274 -3.49 -19.91 -19.47
C GLY A 274 -2.74 -21.25 -19.54
N LYS A 275 -1.62 -21.26 -20.26
CA LYS A 275 -0.82 -22.47 -20.49
C LYS A 275 0.45 -22.53 -19.64
N THR A 276 0.96 -21.38 -19.23
CA THR A 276 2.26 -21.24 -18.57
C THR A 276 2.05 -20.93 -17.11
N LEU A 277 2.66 -21.75 -16.24
CA LEU A 277 2.81 -21.41 -14.83
C LEU A 277 3.92 -20.36 -14.71
N GLU A 278 3.63 -19.31 -13.96
CA GLU A 278 4.57 -18.24 -13.65
C GLU A 278 4.95 -18.36 -12.16
N GLU A 279 6.15 -17.90 -11.81
CA GLU A 279 6.69 -17.97 -10.45
C GLU A 279 7.41 -16.66 -10.12
N ASN A 280 7.23 -16.16 -8.91
CA ASN A 280 7.98 -15.06 -8.35
C ASN A 280 8.61 -15.48 -7.00
N GLU A 281 9.20 -14.54 -6.26
CA GLU A 281 9.90 -14.83 -4.99
C GLU A 281 8.96 -15.39 -3.89
N ASP A 282 7.66 -15.12 -4.00
CA ASP A 282 6.66 -15.39 -2.97
C ASP A 282 5.67 -16.52 -3.35
N GLU A 283 5.36 -16.69 -4.64
CA GLU A 283 4.30 -17.59 -5.11
C GLU A 283 4.48 -18.11 -6.54
N ILE A 284 3.79 -19.23 -6.82
CA ILE A 284 3.54 -19.76 -8.16
C ILE A 284 2.08 -19.45 -8.50
N PHE A 285 1.82 -19.01 -9.74
CA PHE A 285 0.48 -18.63 -10.20
C PHE A 285 0.25 -19.01 -11.67
N LEU A 286 -1.02 -19.07 -12.08
CA LEU A 286 -1.43 -19.40 -13.44
C LEU A 286 -2.29 -18.27 -14.01
N PRO A 287 -1.73 -17.37 -14.84
CA PRO A 287 -2.52 -16.33 -15.50
C PRO A 287 -3.62 -16.93 -16.37
N LEU A 288 -4.79 -16.29 -16.39
CA LEU A 288 -5.81 -16.49 -17.42
C LEU A 288 -5.45 -15.69 -18.67
N TRP A 289 -5.88 -16.14 -19.84
CA TRP A 289 -5.67 -15.43 -21.09
C TRP A 289 -6.96 -14.74 -21.55
N ILE A 290 -6.95 -13.42 -21.67
CA ILE A 290 -8.13 -12.68 -22.16
C ILE A 290 -8.33 -12.96 -23.64
N ASN A 291 -9.53 -13.40 -24.00
CA ASN A 291 -9.96 -13.55 -25.39
C ASN A 291 -10.41 -12.19 -25.96
N LYS A 292 -11.23 -11.46 -25.20
CA LYS A 292 -11.79 -10.15 -25.56
C LYS A 292 -12.37 -9.43 -24.34
N LEU A 293 -12.56 -8.13 -24.46
CA LEU A 293 -13.39 -7.35 -23.55
C LEU A 293 -14.84 -7.39 -24.03
N ILE A 294 -15.77 -7.49 -23.09
CA ILE A 294 -17.22 -7.46 -23.35
C ILE A 294 -17.75 -6.10 -22.87
N ASP A 295 -18.84 -5.63 -23.49
CA ASP A 295 -19.55 -4.41 -23.07
C ASP A 295 -20.52 -4.67 -21.91
#